data_AF-A0A8H7DVI0-F1
#
_entry.id   AF-A0A8H7DVI0-F1
#
_cell.length_a   1.000
_cell.length_b   1.000
_cell.length_c   1.000
_cell.angle_alpha   90.00
_cell.angle_beta   90.00
_cell.angle_gamma   90.00
#
_symmetry.space_group_name_H-M   'P 1'
#
loop_
_entity.id
_entity.type
_entity.pdbx_description
1 polymer ?
#
loop_
_entity_poly.entity_id
_entity_poly.type
_entity_poly.pdbx_seq_one_letter_code
_entity_poly.pdbx_strand_id
1 'polypeptide(L)'
;MGRLRRSRAHHARRDVHRASRTRVRTKDLDQIQLIDLDPKNRANLEAQPIDFDTPGLAQHYCVECAKYYETDHALQSHWKSKVHKRRCKQLREPAYTIEEAERAAGLGRETKKV
;
A
#
# COMPACT_ATOMS: atom_id res chain seq x y z
N MET A 1 -18.02 48.83 -8.65
CA MET A 1 -16.70 48.15 -8.64
C MET A 1 -16.90 46.66 -8.36
N GLY A 2 -16.95 45.83 -9.40
CA GLY A 2 -17.20 44.39 -9.27
C GLY A 2 -15.96 43.62 -8.78
N ARG A 3 -16.19 42.45 -8.20
CA ARG A 3 -15.10 41.58 -7.70
C ARG A 3 -14.27 41.07 -8.89
N LEU A 4 -13.07 41.62 -9.08
CA LEU A 4 -12.12 41.15 -10.09
C LEU A 4 -11.64 39.74 -9.74
N ARG A 5 -11.71 38.82 -10.71
CA ARG A 5 -11.29 37.43 -10.53
C ARG A 5 -9.78 37.36 -10.28
N ARG A 6 -9.37 36.64 -9.23
CA ARG A 6 -7.95 36.37 -8.95
C ARG A 6 -7.34 35.50 -10.07
N SER A 7 -6.12 35.84 -10.49
CA SER A 7 -5.34 35.01 -11.42
C SER A 7 -4.94 33.68 -10.75
N ARG A 8 -4.68 32.63 -11.55
CA ARG A 8 -4.28 31.29 -11.08
C ARG A 8 -5.30 30.61 -10.14
N ALA A 9 -6.59 30.84 -10.35
CA ALA A 9 -7.66 30.21 -9.56
C ALA A 9 -7.89 28.71 -9.84
N HIS A 10 -6.94 28.00 -10.47
CA HIS A 10 -7.07 26.57 -10.71
C HIS A 10 -6.87 25.81 -9.39
N HIS A 11 -7.75 24.87 -9.09
CA HIS A 11 -7.53 23.91 -8.03
C HIS A 11 -6.31 23.06 -8.42
N ALA A 12 -5.20 23.20 -7.71
CA ALA A 12 -3.94 22.50 -7.98
C ALA A 12 -4.05 20.98 -7.73
N ARG A 13 -4.92 20.28 -8.48
CA ARG A 13 -5.19 18.83 -8.39
C ARG A 13 -4.11 17.96 -9.05
N ARG A 14 -2.95 18.54 -9.33
CA ARG A 14 -1.83 17.86 -9.97
C ARG A 14 -1.38 16.64 -9.18
N ASP A 15 -1.38 16.72 -7.85
CA ASP A 15 -0.87 15.65 -7.00
C ASP A 15 -1.83 14.45 -6.98
N VAL A 16 -3.14 14.69 -7.02
CA VAL A 16 -4.16 13.64 -7.17
C VAL A 16 -3.98 12.91 -8.50
N HIS A 17 -3.85 13.67 -9.59
CA HIS A 17 -3.63 13.09 -10.92
C HIS A 17 -2.27 12.37 -11.01
N ARG A 18 -1.23 12.85 -10.32
CA ARG A 18 0.08 12.18 -10.29
C ARG A 18 0.00 10.85 -9.53
N ALA A 19 -0.73 10.81 -8.42
CA ALA A 19 -0.89 9.61 -7.60
C ALA A 19 -1.73 8.52 -8.28
N SER A 20 -2.65 8.87 -9.17
CA SER A 20 -3.47 7.88 -9.87
C SER A 20 -2.75 7.17 -11.02
N ARG A 21 -1.60 7.68 -11.49
CA ARG A 21 -0.84 7.14 -12.62
C ARG A 21 -0.30 5.74 -12.33
N THR A 22 -0.41 4.85 -13.31
CA THR A 22 0.06 3.46 -13.23
C THR A 22 1.55 3.34 -12.92
N ARG A 23 2.39 4.20 -13.52
CA ARG A 23 3.86 4.17 -13.32
C ARG A 23 4.35 4.47 -11.89
N VAL A 24 3.49 4.99 -11.01
CA VAL A 24 3.83 5.32 -9.61
C VAL A 24 2.93 4.54 -8.64
N ARG A 25 2.28 3.47 -9.11
CA ARG A 25 1.41 2.66 -8.26
C ARG A 25 2.24 1.89 -7.24
N THR A 26 1.76 1.90 -6.01
CA THR A 26 2.29 1.08 -4.92
C THR A 26 1.59 -0.28 -4.91
N LYS A 27 2.18 -1.25 -4.19
CA LYS A 27 1.51 -2.53 -3.94
C LYS A 27 0.13 -2.34 -3.31
N ASP A 28 -0.83 -3.11 -3.78
CA ASP A 28 -2.20 -3.10 -3.28
C ASP A 28 -2.30 -3.81 -1.93
N LEU A 29 -3.38 -3.54 -1.19
CA LEU A 29 -3.58 -4.06 0.17
C LEU A 29 -3.77 -5.59 0.19
N ASP A 30 -4.51 -6.10 -0.79
CA ASP A 30 -4.78 -7.52 -1.00
C ASP A 30 -3.50 -8.28 -1.34
N GLN A 31 -2.62 -7.73 -2.18
CA GLN A 31 -1.31 -8.31 -2.47
C GLN A 31 -0.46 -8.44 -1.20
N ILE A 32 -0.42 -7.40 -0.37
CA ILE A 32 0.34 -7.45 0.89
C ILE A 32 -0.27 -8.50 1.83
N GLN A 33 -1.59 -8.51 1.99
CA GLN A 33 -2.26 -9.39 2.93
C GLN A 33 -2.19 -10.87 2.53
N LEU A 34 -2.36 -11.17 1.24
CA LEU A 34 -2.42 -12.54 0.74
C LEU A 34 -1.04 -13.13 0.43
N ILE A 35 -0.06 -12.29 0.05
CA ILE A 35 1.26 -12.75 -0.41
C ILE A 35 2.35 -12.36 0.59
N ASP A 36 2.56 -11.07 0.82
CA ASP A 36 3.73 -10.59 1.58
C ASP A 36 3.67 -10.94 3.08
N LEU A 37 2.47 -11.03 3.67
CA LEU A 37 2.27 -11.42 5.07
C LEU A 37 2.35 -12.93 5.33
N ASP A 38 2.40 -13.77 4.29
CA ASP A 38 2.67 -15.21 4.47
C ASP A 38 4.03 -15.36 5.17
N PRO A 39 4.14 -16.11 6.28
CA PRO A 39 5.39 -16.29 7.02
C PRO A 39 6.61 -16.63 6.15
N LYS A 40 6.42 -17.41 5.09
CA LYS A 40 7.51 -17.78 4.17
C LYS A 40 8.02 -16.57 3.39
N ASN A 41 7.11 -15.78 2.83
CA ASN A 41 7.45 -14.60 2.05
C ASN A 41 7.94 -13.47 2.96
N ARG A 42 7.33 -13.31 4.12
CA ARG A 42 7.73 -12.33 5.12
C ARG A 42 9.19 -12.52 5.53
N ALA A 43 9.60 -13.75 5.85
CA ALA A 43 10.98 -14.04 6.21
C ALA A 43 11.96 -13.67 5.09
N ASN A 44 11.61 -13.98 3.83
CA ASN A 44 12.44 -13.62 2.67
C ASN A 44 12.50 -12.10 2.44
N LEU A 45 11.40 -11.38 2.70
CA LEU A 45 11.32 -9.93 2.55
C LEU A 45 12.02 -9.17 3.67
N GLU A 46 12.11 -9.76 4.87
CA GLU A 46 12.87 -9.20 6.00
C GLU A 46 14.37 -9.51 5.86
N ALA A 47 14.74 -10.67 5.29
CA ALA A 47 16.11 -11.09 5.06
C ALA A 47 16.56 -10.94 3.59
N GLN A 48 16.34 -9.77 3.00
CA GLN A 48 16.71 -9.52 1.61
C GLN A 48 18.24 -9.41 1.43
N PRO A 49 18.78 -9.89 0.29
CA PRO A 49 20.17 -9.65 -0.05
C PRO A 49 20.42 -8.15 -0.23
N ILE A 50 21.68 -7.75 -0.07
CA ILE A 50 22.11 -6.37 -0.28
C ILE A 50 21.87 -5.97 -1.73
N ASP A 51 21.07 -4.93 -1.93
CA ASP A 51 20.75 -4.37 -3.25
C ASP A 51 21.13 -2.88 -3.30
N PHE A 52 22.07 -2.52 -4.18
CA PHE A 52 22.61 -1.17 -4.29
C PHE A 52 21.65 -0.14 -4.92
N ASP A 53 20.63 -0.60 -5.65
CA ASP A 53 19.68 0.30 -6.33
C ASP A 53 18.53 0.73 -5.40
N THR A 54 18.38 0.08 -4.25
CA THR A 54 17.31 0.36 -3.29
C THR A 54 17.79 1.20 -2.10
N PRO A 55 16.91 2.04 -1.52
CA PRO A 55 17.22 2.78 -0.31
C PRO A 55 17.61 1.83 0.84
N GLY A 56 18.67 2.18 1.57
CA GLY A 56 19.13 1.38 2.72
C GLY A 56 19.57 -0.03 2.36
N LEU A 57 20.01 -0.25 1.11
CA LEU A 57 20.53 -1.54 0.62
C LEU A 57 19.54 -2.71 0.75
N ALA A 58 18.24 -2.41 0.62
CA ALA A 58 17.11 -3.30 0.90
C ALA A 58 17.00 -3.82 2.35
N GLN A 59 17.89 -3.42 3.25
CA GLN A 59 17.97 -3.97 4.61
C GLN A 59 16.89 -3.41 5.56
N HIS A 60 16.41 -2.19 5.32
CA HIS A 60 15.43 -1.53 6.19
C HIS A 60 14.05 -1.47 5.52
N TYR A 61 13.38 -2.61 5.45
CA TYR A 61 12.09 -2.76 4.77
C TYR A 61 10.92 -2.92 5.74
N CYS A 62 9.81 -2.23 5.48
CA CYS A 62 8.53 -2.47 6.15
C CYS A 62 7.59 -3.24 5.23
N VAL A 63 7.25 -4.46 5.63
CA VAL A 63 6.37 -5.37 4.88
C VAL A 63 4.96 -4.81 4.76
N GLU A 64 4.39 -4.29 5.84
CA GLU A 64 3.00 -3.83 5.89
C GLU A 64 2.74 -2.59 4.99
N CYS A 65 3.76 -1.74 4.87
CA CYS A 65 3.71 -0.53 4.05
C CYS A 65 4.38 -0.68 2.68
N ALA A 66 5.00 -1.84 2.40
CA ALA A 66 5.78 -2.10 1.20
C ALA A 66 6.77 -0.98 0.84
N LYS A 67 7.58 -0.56 1.82
CA LYS A 67 8.45 0.61 1.68
C LYS A 67 9.84 0.37 2.29
N TYR A 68 10.87 0.76 1.54
CA TYR A 68 12.26 0.81 1.98
C TYR A 68 12.59 2.13 2.67
N TYR A 69 13.46 2.03 3.67
CA TYR A 69 14.00 3.14 4.44
C TYR A 69 15.52 3.15 4.32
N GLU A 70 16.13 4.32 4.55
CA GLU A 70 17.57 4.49 4.47
C GLU A 70 18.33 3.92 5.69
N THR A 71 17.71 3.94 6.87
CA THR A 71 18.34 3.58 8.15
C THR A 71 17.34 2.86 9.07
N ASP A 72 17.86 2.11 10.03
CA ASP A 72 17.04 1.43 11.04
C ASP A 72 16.25 2.41 11.90
N HIS A 73 16.85 3.54 12.29
CA HIS A 73 16.15 4.58 13.05
C HIS A 73 14.92 5.13 12.29
N ALA A 74 15.04 5.32 10.98
CA ALA A 74 13.91 5.74 10.15
C ALA A 74 12.79 4.69 10.13
N LEU A 75 13.13 3.40 10.01
CA LEU A 75 12.17 2.29 10.08
C LEU A 75 11.45 2.23 11.45
N GLN A 76 12.20 2.33 12.54
CA GLN A 76 11.63 2.33 13.89
C GLN A 76 10.71 3.53 14.14
N SER A 77 11.08 4.72 13.65
CA SER A 77 10.24 5.92 13.74
C SER A 77 8.95 5.76 12.92
N HIS A 78 9.03 5.09 11.77
CA HIS A 78 7.88 4.80 10.92
C HIS A 78 6.86 3.91 11.62
N TRP A 79 7.27 2.84 12.31
CA TRP A 79 6.35 1.95 13.03
C TRP A 79 5.52 2.68 14.09
N LYS A 80 6.09 3.70 14.73
CA LYS A 80 5.40 4.51 15.73
C LYS A 80 4.41 5.51 15.11
N SER A 81 4.56 5.82 13.82
CA SER A 81 3.75 6.81 13.11
C SER A 81 2.29 6.39 12.94
N LYS A 82 1.40 7.40 12.79
CA LYS A 82 -0.03 7.17 12.54
C LYS A 82 -0.30 6.45 11.21
N VAL A 83 0.57 6.67 10.21
CA VAL A 83 0.42 6.09 8.87
C VAL A 83 0.56 4.58 8.95
N HIS A 84 1.61 4.09 9.59
CA HIS A 84 1.84 2.65 9.78
C HIS A 84 0.71 2.02 10.60
N LYS A 85 0.35 2.62 11.75
CA LYS A 85 -0.74 2.11 12.59
C LYS A 85 -2.08 2.01 11.85
N ARG A 86 -2.39 2.99 10.99
CA ARG A 86 -3.58 2.93 10.12
C ARG A 86 -3.48 1.79 9.10
N ARG A 87 -2.31 1.58 8.48
CA ARG A 87 -2.08 0.48 7.55
C ARG A 87 -2.26 -0.88 8.21
N CYS A 88 -1.69 -1.08 9.40
CA CYS A 88 -1.86 -2.31 10.16
C CYS A 88 -3.32 -2.54 10.56
N LYS A 89 -4.10 -1.48 10.84
CA LYS A 89 -5.54 -1.62 11.06
C LYS A 89 -6.26 -2.10 9.79
N GLN A 90 -5.92 -1.55 8.63
CA GLN A 90 -6.51 -1.98 7.35
C GLN A 90 -6.17 -3.43 7.01
N LEU A 91 -4.92 -3.85 7.23
CA LEU A 91 -4.47 -5.23 6.96
C LEU A 91 -5.06 -6.28 7.92
N ARG A 92 -5.66 -5.86 9.04
CA ARG A 92 -6.40 -6.76 9.94
C ARG A 92 -7.78 -7.12 9.39
N GLU A 93 -8.36 -6.24 8.59
CA GLU A 93 -9.62 -6.51 7.90
C GLU A 93 -9.31 -7.43 6.70
N PRO A 94 -10.15 -8.43 6.40
CA PRO A 94 -9.94 -9.28 5.23
C PRO A 94 -9.97 -8.44 3.96
N ALA A 95 -9.02 -8.69 3.05
CA ALA A 95 -8.99 -8.03 1.76
C ALA A 95 -10.26 -8.33 0.97
N TYR A 96 -10.80 -7.31 0.30
CA TYR A 96 -11.92 -7.47 -0.61
C TYR A 96 -11.48 -8.26 -1.83
N THR A 97 -12.22 -9.32 -2.16
CA THR A 97 -11.88 -10.24 -3.26
C THR A 97 -12.90 -10.18 -4.39
N ILE A 98 -12.48 -10.62 -5.58
CA ILE A 98 -13.35 -10.74 -6.76
C ILE A 98 -14.52 -11.69 -6.46
N GLU A 99 -14.27 -12.79 -5.75
CA GLU A 99 -15.31 -13.77 -5.38
C GLU A 99 -16.41 -13.13 -4.51
N GLU A 100 -16.04 -12.20 -3.62
CA GLU A 100 -17.00 -11.46 -2.81
C GLU A 100 -17.84 -10.51 -3.68
N ALA A 101 -17.23 -9.84 -4.66
CA ALA A 101 -17.92 -8.99 -5.62
C ALA A 101 -18.92 -9.78 -6.48
N GLU A 102 -18.50 -10.93 -7.00
CA GLU A 102 -19.36 -11.83 -7.79
C GLU A 102 -20.50 -12.40 -6.96
N ARG A 103 -20.24 -12.79 -5.71
CA ARG A 103 -21.29 -13.25 -4.78
C ARG A 103 -22.32 -12.16 -4.52
N ALA A 104 -21.89 -10.92 -4.28
CA ALA A 104 -22.80 -9.79 -4.08
C ALA A 104 -23.62 -9.46 -5.34
N ALA A 105 -23.05 -9.70 -6.54
CA ALA A 105 -23.73 -9.54 -7.82
C ALA A 105 -24.67 -10.71 -8.18
N GLY A 106 -24.76 -11.76 -7.36
CA GLY A 106 -25.57 -12.96 -7.64
C GLY A 106 -24.94 -13.94 -8.62
N LEU A 107 -23.64 -13.78 -8.92
CA LEU A 107 -22.83 -14.65 -9.80
C LEU A 107 -21.99 -15.67 -9.01
N GLY A 108 -22.13 -15.71 -7.69
CA GLY A 108 -21.33 -16.56 -6.82
C GLY A 108 -21.51 -18.04 -7.10
N ARG A 109 -20.41 -18.78 -7.26
CA ARG A 109 -20.41 -20.24 -7.33
C ARG A 109 -20.87 -20.82 -5.99
N GLU A 110 -21.81 -21.77 -5.99
CA GLU A 110 -22.18 -22.52 -4.79
C GLU A 110 -20.96 -23.30 -4.28
N THR A 111 -20.40 -22.91 -3.13
CA THR A 111 -19.40 -23.73 -2.43
C THR A 111 -20.11 -24.88 -1.70
N LYS A 112 -20.84 -25.73 -2.43
CA LYS A 112 -21.24 -27.03 -1.87
C LYS A 112 -19.98 -27.85 -1.70
N LYS A 113 -19.58 -28.07 -0.44
CA LYS A 113 -18.63 -29.14 -0.12
C LYS A 113 -19.35 -30.44 -0.45
N VAL A 114 -18.92 -31.09 -1.55
CA VAL A 114 -19.19 -32.51 -1.79
C VAL A 114 -18.39 -33.32 -0.79
#